data_AF-A0A5E4K406-F1
#
_entry.id   AF-A0A5E4K406-F1
#
_cell.length_a   1.000
_cell.length_b   1.000
_cell.length_c   1.000
_cell.angle_alpha   90.00
_cell.angle_beta   90.00
_cell.angle_gamma   90.00
#
_symmetry.space_group_name_H-M   'P 1'
#
loop_
_entity.id
_entity.type
_entity.pdbx_description
1 polymer ?
#
loop_
_entity_poly.entity_id
_entity_poly.type
_entity_poly.pdbx_seq_one_letter_code
_entity_poly.pdbx_strand_id
1 'polypeptide(L)'
;MTKEIIIDKVKTMKAEKLLERITLDPNVMTGKPVIRGTRLTVQFILGLLAHGASVEEILEEYKGLTREDIQACLLFATESLENTTFMPLTAEAC
;
A
#
# COMPACT_ATOMS: atom_id res chain seq x y z
N MET A 1 19.37 12.73 -19.63
CA MET A 1 18.28 12.44 -20.59
C MET A 1 18.05 10.95 -20.83
N THR A 2 18.86 10.18 -21.57
CA THR A 2 18.52 8.76 -21.87
C THR A 2 18.61 7.81 -20.66
N LYS A 3 19.51 8.07 -19.70
CA LYS A 3 19.63 7.26 -18.47
C LYS A 3 18.48 7.49 -17.48
N GLU A 4 18.02 8.73 -17.29
CA GLU A 4 16.87 9.04 -16.43
C GLU A 4 15.60 8.34 -16.90
N ILE A 5 15.31 8.38 -18.21
CA ILE A 5 14.12 7.75 -18.78
C ILE A 5 14.11 6.23 -18.51
N ILE A 6 15.26 5.57 -18.56
CA ILE A 6 15.38 4.14 -18.25
C ILE A 6 15.17 3.90 -16.74
N ILE A 7 15.75 4.74 -15.89
CA ILE A 7 15.62 4.61 -14.43
C ILE A 7 14.15 4.83 -14.01
N ASP A 8 13.48 5.84 -14.55
CA ASP A 8 12.07 6.12 -14.29
C ASP A 8 11.19 4.97 -14.77
N LYS A 9 11.44 4.45 -15.98
CA LYS A 9 10.68 3.30 -16.52
C LYS A 9 10.89 2.02 -15.70
N VAL A 10 12.11 1.76 -15.23
CA VAL A 10 12.41 0.64 -14.32
C VAL A 10 11.73 0.84 -12.96
N LYS A 11 11.67 2.08 -12.46
CA LYS A 11 10.99 2.42 -11.21
C LYS A 11 9.48 2.19 -11.32
N THR A 12 8.86 2.59 -12.44
CA THR A 12 7.45 2.32 -12.76
C THR A 12 7.15 0.83 -12.89
N MET A 13 7.97 0.08 -13.65
CA MET A 13 7.80 -1.39 -13.78
C MET A 13 7.94 -2.11 -12.43
N LYS A 14 8.76 -1.59 -11.51
CA LYS A 14 8.87 -2.15 -10.16
C LYS A 14 7.64 -1.83 -9.31
N ALA A 15 7.05 -0.64 -9.46
CA ALA A 15 5.84 -0.23 -8.76
C ALA A 15 4.63 -1.10 -9.17
N GLU A 16 4.43 -1.33 -10.47
CA GLU A 16 3.36 -2.19 -10.99
C GLU A 16 3.41 -3.60 -10.40
N LYS A 17 4.61 -4.22 -10.36
CA LYS A 17 4.82 -5.54 -9.75
C LYS A 17 4.55 -5.59 -8.25
N LEU A 18 4.75 -4.48 -7.54
CA LEU A 18 4.40 -4.40 -6.12
C LEU A 18 2.88 -4.36 -5.95
N LEU A 19 2.19 -3.55 -6.76
CA LEU A 19 0.72 -3.44 -6.69
C LEU A 19 0.00 -4.75 -7.02
N GLU A 20 0.57 -5.61 -7.88
CA GLU A 20 0.05 -6.96 -8.13
C GLU A 20 -0.09 -7.82 -6.86
N ARG A 21 0.65 -7.49 -5.79
CA ARG A 21 0.55 -8.17 -4.49
C ARG A 21 -0.67 -7.75 -3.68
N ILE A 22 -1.33 -6.66 -4.06
CA ILE A 22 -2.57 -6.20 -3.42
C ILE A 22 -3.76 -6.62 -4.28
N THR A 23 -4.79 -7.15 -3.64
CA THR A 23 -6.02 -7.60 -4.30
C THR A 23 -7.24 -6.94 -3.67
N LEU A 24 -8.25 -6.68 -4.50
CA LEU A 24 -9.56 -6.21 -4.09
C LEU A 24 -10.57 -7.24 -4.59
N ASP A 25 -11.17 -7.98 -3.66
CA ASP A 25 -12.21 -8.96 -3.96
C ASP A 25 -13.42 -8.64 -3.08
N PRO A 26 -14.61 -8.36 -3.64
CA PRO A 26 -15.81 -8.05 -2.85
C PRO A 26 -16.17 -9.16 -1.85
N ASN A 27 -15.77 -10.41 -2.11
CA ASN A 27 -16.00 -11.56 -1.24
C ASN A 27 -14.99 -11.67 -0.09
N VAL A 28 -13.89 -10.91 -0.13
CA VAL A 28 -12.83 -10.92 0.89
C VAL A 28 -12.82 -9.58 1.62
N MET A 29 -13.01 -9.63 2.95
CA MET A 29 -12.97 -8.43 3.80
C MET A 29 -13.84 -7.26 3.28
N THR A 30 -14.97 -7.57 2.65
CA THR A 30 -15.91 -6.59 2.07
C THR A 30 -15.26 -5.70 1.01
N GLY A 31 -14.39 -6.27 0.15
CA GLY A 31 -13.73 -5.52 -0.94
C GLY A 31 -12.57 -4.65 -0.50
N LYS A 32 -12.14 -4.71 0.76
CA LYS A 32 -10.97 -3.96 1.23
C LYS A 32 -9.69 -4.43 0.52
N PRO A 33 -8.74 -3.53 0.23
CA PRO A 33 -7.42 -3.90 -0.28
C PRO A 33 -6.72 -4.85 0.71
N VAL A 34 -6.34 -6.03 0.24
CA VAL A 34 -5.71 -7.10 1.02
C VAL A 34 -4.45 -7.62 0.33
N ILE A 35 -3.45 -8.02 1.11
CA ILE A 35 -2.28 -8.73 0.58
C ILE A 35 -2.76 -10.06 0.01
N ARG A 36 -2.42 -10.32 -1.26
CA ARG A 36 -2.82 -11.50 -2.04
C ARG A 36 -2.49 -12.78 -1.28
N GLY A 37 -3.47 -13.69 -1.22
CA GLY A 37 -3.31 -14.97 -0.52
C GLY A 37 -3.44 -14.87 1.01
N THR A 38 -3.79 -13.70 1.54
CA THR A 38 -4.01 -13.49 2.97
C THR A 38 -5.36 -12.80 3.22
N ARG A 39 -5.69 -12.59 4.51
CA ARG A 39 -6.80 -11.71 4.93
C ARG A 39 -6.29 -10.43 5.61
N LEU A 40 -5.01 -10.12 5.46
CA LEU A 40 -4.38 -8.94 6.05
C LEU A 40 -4.63 -7.74 5.14
N THR A 41 -5.43 -6.79 5.65
CA THR A 41 -5.76 -5.57 4.90
C THR A 41 -4.58 -4.61 4.86
N VAL A 42 -4.47 -3.82 3.79
CA VAL A 42 -3.49 -2.72 3.70
C VAL A 42 -3.63 -1.78 4.89
N GLN A 43 -4.86 -1.41 5.25
CA GLN A 43 -5.18 -0.59 6.42
C GLN A 43 -4.60 -1.17 7.71
N PHE A 44 -4.69 -2.49 7.91
CA PHE A 44 -4.20 -3.15 9.12
C PHE A 44 -2.67 -3.07 9.23
N ILE A 45 -1.95 -3.38 8.15
CA ILE A 45 -0.49 -3.31 8.12
C ILE A 45 0.01 -1.88 8.37
N LEU A 46 -0.60 -0.89 7.70
CA LEU A 46 -0.28 0.52 7.95
C LEU A 46 -0.61 0.96 9.37
N GLY A 47 -1.69 0.41 9.94
CA GLY A 47 -2.06 0.59 11.33
C GLY A 47 -0.95 0.09 12.28
N LEU A 48 -0.44 -1.12 12.09
CA LEU A 48 0.67 -1.65 12.91
C LEU A 48 1.90 -0.73 12.85
N LEU A 49 2.31 -0.34 11.64
CA LEU A 49 3.43 0.58 11.44
C LEU A 49 3.19 1.94 12.13
N ALA A 50 1.97 2.48 12.03
CA ALA A 50 1.62 3.74 12.67
C ALA A 50 1.63 3.67 14.21
N HIS A 51 1.41 2.48 14.78
CA HIS A 51 1.52 2.24 16.23
C HIS A 51 2.94 1.88 16.68
N GLY A 52 3.93 1.99 15.79
CA GLY A 52 5.35 1.83 16.11
C GLY A 52 5.90 0.42 15.92
N ALA A 53 5.12 -0.52 15.36
CA ALA A 53 5.68 -1.82 14.98
C ALA A 53 6.71 -1.63 13.87
N SER A 54 7.84 -2.31 13.99
CA SER A 54 8.85 -2.42 12.94
C SER A 54 8.41 -3.39 11.85
N VAL A 55 9.03 -3.27 10.68
CA VAL A 55 8.81 -4.21 9.58
C VAL A 55 9.20 -5.63 10.01
N GLU A 56 10.30 -5.76 10.74
CA GLU A 56 10.84 -7.04 11.20
C GLU A 56 9.87 -7.74 12.16
N GLU A 57 9.29 -7.03 13.12
CA GLU A 57 8.27 -7.58 14.04
C GLU A 57 7.02 -8.07 13.28
N ILE A 58 6.57 -7.31 12.27
CA ILE A 58 5.42 -7.72 11.44
C ILE A 58 5.75 -9.00 10.66
N LEU A 59 6.96 -9.11 10.09
CA LEU A 59 7.38 -10.30 9.34
C LEU A 59 7.56 -11.53 10.24
N GLU A 60 7.98 -11.32 11.49
CA GLU A 60 8.12 -12.40 12.48
C GLU A 60 6.76 -12.94 12.94
N GLU A 61 5.80 -12.04 13.20
CA GLU A 61 4.45 -12.40 13.62
C GLU A 61 3.67 -13.08 12.49
N TYR A 62 3.73 -12.53 11.27
CA TYR A 62 2.98 -13.03 10.12
C TYR A 62 3.87 -13.84 9.18
N LYS A 63 4.16 -15.09 9.58
CA LYS A 63 4.97 -16.01 8.78
C LYS A 63 4.38 -16.20 7.37
N GLY A 64 5.19 -15.90 6.36
CA GLY A 64 4.80 -15.95 4.95
C GLY A 64 4.60 -14.58 4.30
N LEU A 65 4.55 -13.50 5.10
CA LEU A 65 4.70 -12.15 4.56
C LEU A 65 6.16 -11.92 4.10
N THR A 66 6.31 -11.11 3.07
CA THR A 66 7.60 -10.63 2.57
C THR A 66 7.71 -9.12 2.74
N ARG A 67 8.94 -8.60 2.73
CA ARG A 67 9.17 -7.15 2.83
C ARG A 67 8.49 -6.40 1.69
N GLU A 68 8.44 -7.00 0.52
CA GLU A 68 7.79 -6.45 -0.65
C GLU A 68 6.26 -6.36 -0.49
N ASP A 69 5.62 -7.20 0.33
CA ASP A 69 4.18 -7.08 0.62
C ASP A 69 3.90 -5.83 1.47
N ILE A 70 4.80 -5.51 2.40
CA ILE A 70 4.73 -4.27 3.18
C ILE A 70 5.01 -3.06 2.28
N GLN A 71 6.00 -3.15 1.37
CA GLN A 71 6.23 -2.11 0.37
C GLN A 71 5.02 -1.91 -0.55
N ALA A 72 4.34 -2.99 -0.94
CA ALA A 72 3.12 -2.93 -1.73
C ALA A 72 1.98 -2.23 -0.97
N CYS A 73 1.84 -2.45 0.33
CA CYS A 73 0.88 -1.72 1.17
C CYS A 73 1.16 -0.20 1.19
N LEU A 74 2.43 0.19 1.36
CA LEU A 74 2.85 1.59 1.35
C LEU A 74 2.65 2.26 -0.01
N LEU A 75 2.99 1.56 -1.09
CA LEU A 75 2.81 2.04 -2.44
C LEU A 75 1.32 2.22 -2.77
N PHE A 76 0.49 1.21 -2.46
CA PHE A 76 -0.95 1.28 -2.65
C PHE A 76 -1.56 2.50 -1.93
N ALA A 77 -1.13 2.77 -0.69
CA ALA A 77 -1.60 3.95 0.04
C ALA A 77 -1.16 5.25 -0.61
N THR A 78 0.10 5.35 -1.03
CA THR A 78 0.62 6.53 -1.74
C THR A 78 -0.19 6.82 -3.01
N GLU A 79 -0.41 5.82 -3.86
CA GLU A 79 -1.18 6.00 -5.10
C GLU A 79 -2.66 6.27 -4.84
N SER A 80 -3.23 5.64 -3.80
CA SER A 80 -4.61 5.92 -3.40
C SER A 80 -4.77 7.39 -2.99
N LEU A 81 -3.81 7.93 -2.23
CA LEU A 81 -3.82 9.33 -1.80
C LEU A 81 -3.61 10.30 -2.97
N GLU A 82 -2.70 9.97 -3.90
CA GLU A 82 -2.44 10.79 -5.10
C GLU A 82 -3.70 10.92 -5.99
N ASN A 83 -4.46 9.83 -6.12
CA ASN A 83 -5.69 9.80 -6.90
C ASN A 83 -6.94 10.26 -6.12
N THR A 84 -6.80 10.55 -4.83
CA THR A 84 -7.91 11.03 -4.00
C THR A 84 -8.08 12.53 -4.15
N THR A 85 -9.28 12.96 -4.54
CA THR A 85 -9.64 14.39 -4.48
C THR A 85 -9.98 14.77 -3.05
N PHE A 86 -9.22 15.70 -2.48
CA PHE A 86 -9.52 16.28 -1.17
C PHE A 86 -10.35 17.55 -1.36
N MET A 87 -11.54 17.59 -0.75
CA MET A 87 -12.34 18.81 -0.62
C MET A 87 -12.19 19.31 0.82
N PRO A 88 -11.26 20.24 1.11
CA PRO A 88 -11.18 20.83 2.44
C PRO A 88 -12.50 21.53 2.72
N LEU A 89 -13.16 21.17 3.82
CA LEU A 89 -14.27 21.96 4.32
C LEU A 89 -13.70 23.32 4.71
N THR A 90 -14.08 24.38 3.98
CA THR A 90 -13.78 25.73 4.43
C THR A 90 -14.52 25.94 5.74
N ALA A 91 -13.76 26.18 6.81
CA ALA A 91 -14.34 26.65 8.07
C ALA A 91 -14.79 28.10 7.88
N GLU A 92 -15.86 28.30 7.12
CA GLU A 92 -16.67 29.51 7.11
C GLU A 92 -18.04 29.11 7.65
N ALA A 93 -18.07 28.79 8.94
CA ALA A 93 -19.30 28.63 9.68
C ALA A 93 -19.24 29.58 10.88
N CYS A 94 -19.82 30.76 10.66
CA CYS A 94 -20.22 31.82 11.60
C CYS A 94 -19.15 32.47 12.50
#